data_AF-A0A7Z9PWD7-F1
#
_entry.id   AF-A0A7Z9PWD7-F1
#
_cell.length_a   1.000
_cell.length_b   1.000
_cell.length_c   1.000
_cell.angle_alpha   90.00
_cell.angle_beta   90.00
_cell.angle_gamma   90.00
#
_symmetry.space_group_name_H-M   'P 1'
#
loop_
_entity.id
_entity.type
_entity.pdbx_description
1 polymer ?
#
loop_
_entity_poly.entity_id
_entity_poly.type
_entity_poly.pdbx_seq_one_letter_code
_entity_poly.pdbx_strand_id
1 'polypeptide(L)'
;MNSAVHLGFALSLLLGGTAVAQEATPLSAPDSTPDALGLMQGFPPAPDKTIRFTDPDYFAFPKLRWTVCHFRELMPTTVVRNGSEGVSELPVDIDAGIDGVEFLPLGGKAPMTWRDAFDANYTDGILVLHQGRVVYERYDGCLDEHTLHGAMS
;
A
#
# COMPACT_ATOMS: atom_id res chain seq x y z
N MET A 1 66.98 31.60 30.58
CA MET A 1 65.52 31.75 30.55
C MET A 1 65.04 31.21 29.21
N ASN A 2 64.69 29.93 29.18
CA ASN A 2 63.98 29.26 28.07
C ASN A 2 62.48 29.62 28.19
N SER A 3 61.60 29.62 27.19
CA SER A 3 61.47 28.80 25.98
C SER A 3 60.65 29.53 24.91
N ALA A 4 60.86 29.16 23.64
CA ALA A 4 59.91 29.35 22.53
C ALA A 4 58.63 28.52 22.72
N VAL A 5 57.54 28.83 21.98
CA VAL A 5 56.61 27.85 21.34
C VAL A 5 55.40 28.54 20.65
N HIS A 6 55.33 28.32 19.33
CA HIS A 6 54.22 28.10 18.36
C HIS A 6 52.96 29.00 18.21
N LEU A 7 52.92 29.67 17.05
CA LEU A 7 51.96 29.56 15.93
C LEU A 7 50.63 28.80 16.16
N GLY A 8 49.50 29.41 15.80
CA GLY A 8 48.22 28.71 15.65
C GLY A 8 47.11 29.56 15.02
N PHE A 9 47.03 29.57 13.69
CA PHE A 9 45.91 30.08 12.90
C PHE A 9 44.80 29.01 12.93
N ALA A 10 43.59 29.34 13.42
CA ALA A 10 42.44 28.43 13.37
C ALA A 10 41.30 29.08 12.57
N LEU A 11 41.34 28.81 11.25
CA LEU A 11 40.24 29.01 10.33
C LEU A 11 39.28 27.82 10.48
N SER A 12 38.20 27.99 11.24
CA SER A 12 37.18 26.95 11.41
C SER A 12 36.36 26.81 10.12
N LEU A 13 36.60 25.72 9.38
CA LEU A 13 35.83 25.34 8.20
C LEU A 13 34.35 25.12 8.55
N LEU A 14 33.47 25.84 7.84
CA LEU A 14 32.06 25.50 7.64
C LEU A 14 31.98 24.25 6.76
N LEU A 15 31.64 23.10 7.34
CA LEU A 15 31.12 21.93 6.61
C LEU A 15 29.68 21.68 7.04
N GLY A 16 28.78 22.55 6.60
CA GLY A 16 27.35 22.25 6.54
C GLY A 16 27.09 21.35 5.35
N GLY A 17 27.22 20.04 5.52
CA GLY A 17 26.79 19.07 4.51
C GLY A 17 25.28 19.15 4.35
N THR A 18 24.79 19.37 3.13
CA THR A 18 23.38 19.16 2.82
C THR A 18 23.07 17.68 3.00
N ALA A 19 22.32 17.33 4.05
CA ALA A 19 21.75 16.01 4.17
C ALA A 19 20.74 15.83 3.02
N VAL A 20 21.13 15.07 2.00
CA VAL A 20 20.19 14.59 1.00
C VAL A 20 19.43 13.45 1.66
N ALA A 21 18.13 13.66 1.95
CA ALA A 21 17.26 12.58 2.38
C ALA A 21 17.16 11.59 1.22
N GLN A 22 17.70 10.37 1.41
CA GLN A 22 17.55 9.31 0.43
C GLN A 22 16.14 8.75 0.57
N GLU A 23 15.27 9.06 -0.39
CA GLU A 23 13.98 8.37 -0.52
C GLU A 23 14.27 6.89 -0.78
N ALA A 24 13.96 6.04 0.20
CA ALA A 24 14.04 4.61 0.03
C ALA A 24 13.06 4.20 -1.08
N THR A 25 13.50 3.37 -2.01
CA THR A 25 12.60 2.77 -3.00
C THR A 25 11.49 2.03 -2.25
N PRO A 26 10.21 2.32 -2.52
CA PRO A 26 9.11 1.59 -1.90
C PRO A 26 9.22 0.09 -2.18
N LEU A 27 8.80 -0.74 -1.23
CA LEU A 27 8.66 -2.18 -1.41
C LEU A 27 7.75 -2.46 -2.61
N SER A 28 8.01 -3.53 -3.35
CA SER A 28 7.13 -3.96 -4.44
C SER A 28 5.73 -4.32 -3.92
N ALA A 29 4.73 -4.44 -4.81
CA ALA A 29 3.41 -4.94 -4.43
C ALA A 29 3.46 -6.30 -3.70
N PRO A 30 4.13 -7.35 -4.21
CA PRO A 30 4.17 -8.62 -3.48
C PRO A 30 4.91 -8.52 -2.13
N ASP A 31 6.00 -7.74 -2.06
CA ASP A 31 6.82 -7.62 -0.85
C ASP A 31 6.20 -6.72 0.24
N SER A 32 5.19 -5.93 -0.12
CA SER A 32 4.49 -5.01 0.80
C SER A 32 3.16 -5.55 1.31
N THR A 33 2.77 -6.77 0.93
CA THR A 33 1.52 -7.37 1.44
C THR A 33 1.59 -7.56 2.96
N PRO A 34 0.46 -7.46 3.68
CA PRO A 34 0.46 -7.66 5.13
C PRO A 34 1.04 -9.00 5.55
N ASP A 35 0.79 -10.05 4.78
CA ASP A 35 1.31 -11.39 5.03
C ASP A 35 2.81 -11.49 4.79
N ALA A 36 3.34 -10.92 3.69
CA ALA A 36 4.79 -10.88 3.45
C ALA A 36 5.53 -10.10 4.55
N LEU A 37 4.90 -9.07 5.11
CA LEU A 37 5.46 -8.27 6.19
C LEU A 37 5.22 -8.85 7.59
N GLY A 38 4.37 -9.87 7.72
CA GLY A 38 3.95 -10.45 8.99
C GLY A 38 3.19 -9.47 9.89
N LEU A 39 2.47 -8.50 9.31
CA LEU A 39 1.70 -7.51 10.06
C LEU A 39 0.50 -8.17 10.73
N MET A 40 0.28 -7.87 12.01
CA MET A 40 -0.88 -8.33 12.79
C MET A 40 -1.05 -9.86 12.84
N GLN A 41 0.02 -10.63 12.61
CA GLN A 41 0.03 -12.09 12.70
C GLN A 41 0.45 -12.58 14.10
N GLY A 42 -0.18 -13.67 14.57
CA GLY A 42 0.05 -14.27 15.89
C GLY A 42 -0.81 -13.65 17.00
N PHE A 43 -0.70 -14.21 18.22
CA PHE A 43 -1.44 -13.70 19.38
C PHE A 43 -0.60 -13.71 20.67
N PRO A 44 -0.22 -12.53 21.21
CA PRO A 44 -0.33 -11.22 20.55
C PRO A 44 0.63 -11.13 19.35
N PRO A 45 0.35 -10.29 18.33
CA PRO A 45 1.34 -9.97 17.32
C PRO A 45 2.62 -9.41 17.94
N ALA A 46 3.75 -9.60 17.26
CA ALA A 46 5.02 -9.04 17.72
C ALA A 46 4.92 -7.49 17.85
N PRO A 47 5.60 -6.86 18.83
CA PRO A 47 5.46 -5.43 19.07
C PRO A 47 5.74 -4.54 17.85
N ASP A 48 6.72 -4.91 17.01
CA ASP A 48 7.12 -4.24 15.78
C ASP A 48 6.21 -4.57 14.57
N LYS A 49 5.30 -5.54 14.74
CA LYS A 49 4.32 -5.98 13.75
C LYS A 49 2.88 -5.60 14.10
N THR A 50 2.69 -4.92 15.24
CA THR A 50 1.40 -4.46 15.70
C THR A 50 1.09 -3.08 15.12
N ILE A 51 -0.06 -2.93 14.48
CA ILE A 51 -0.62 -1.66 14.02
C ILE A 51 -1.65 -1.18 15.02
N ARG A 52 -1.55 0.09 15.47
CA ARG A 52 -2.53 0.73 16.35
C ARG A 52 -3.08 1.99 15.70
N PHE A 53 -4.33 2.34 15.95
CA PHE A 53 -4.92 3.59 15.43
C PHE A 53 -4.20 4.84 15.97
N THR A 54 -3.49 4.71 17.09
CA THR A 54 -2.68 5.78 17.70
C THR A 54 -1.30 5.94 17.06
N ASP A 55 -0.86 4.97 16.26
CA ASP A 55 0.44 5.07 15.60
C ASP A 55 0.36 6.17 14.53
N PRO A 56 1.34 7.08 14.44
CA PRO A 56 1.28 8.19 13.48
C PRO A 56 1.32 7.75 12.02
N ASP A 57 1.73 6.50 11.76
CA ASP A 57 1.94 5.90 10.44
C ASP A 57 0.97 4.74 10.15
N TYR A 58 -0.07 4.52 10.98
CA TYR A 58 -1.01 3.41 10.78
C TYR A 58 -1.67 3.41 9.39
N PHE A 59 -1.81 4.60 8.79
CA PHE A 59 -2.38 4.81 7.47
C PHE A 59 -1.34 5.22 6.41
N ALA A 60 -0.05 5.02 6.68
CA ALA A 60 1.04 5.26 5.73
C ALA A 60 1.54 3.93 5.13
N PHE A 61 2.19 4.00 3.96
CA PHE A 61 2.77 2.81 3.33
C PHE A 61 3.95 2.29 4.18
N PRO A 62 4.08 0.97 4.40
CA PRO A 62 3.23 -0.11 3.87
C PRO A 62 2.04 -0.50 4.76
N LYS A 63 1.94 0.01 6.00
CA LYS A 63 0.87 -0.33 6.96
C LYS A 63 -0.54 -0.11 6.41
N LEU A 64 -0.71 0.90 5.53
CA LEU A 64 -1.98 1.17 4.86
C LEU A 64 -2.56 -0.07 4.17
N ARG A 65 -1.71 -0.96 3.63
CA ARG A 65 -2.11 -2.18 2.91
C ARG A 65 -2.75 -3.24 3.80
N TRP A 66 -2.64 -3.11 5.12
CA TRP A 66 -3.44 -3.88 6.07
C TRP A 66 -4.62 -3.03 6.56
N THR A 67 -4.35 -1.79 6.96
CA THR A 67 -5.33 -0.91 7.60
C THR A 67 -6.62 -0.74 6.80
N VAL A 68 -6.56 -0.64 5.46
CA VAL A 68 -7.74 -0.45 4.62
C VAL A 68 -8.72 -1.62 4.66
N CYS A 69 -8.26 -2.86 4.86
CA CYS A 69 -9.14 -4.02 5.05
C CYS A 69 -9.62 -4.19 6.50
N HIS A 70 -8.93 -3.56 7.45
CA HIS A 70 -9.09 -3.84 8.87
C HIS A 70 -9.49 -2.62 9.73
N PHE A 71 -10.00 -1.55 9.11
CA PHE A 71 -10.43 -0.34 9.84
C PHE A 71 -11.38 -0.63 11.02
N ARG A 72 -12.23 -1.65 10.89
CA ARG A 72 -13.20 -2.04 11.92
C ARG A 72 -12.55 -2.59 13.19
N GLU A 73 -11.29 -3.02 13.11
CA GLU A 73 -10.49 -3.50 14.23
C GLU A 73 -9.75 -2.37 14.94
N LEU A 74 -9.55 -1.23 14.26
CA LEU A 74 -8.76 -0.10 14.78
C LEU A 74 -9.62 0.99 15.42
N MET A 75 -10.86 1.17 14.98
CA MET A 75 -11.71 2.28 15.41
C MET A 75 -13.19 1.91 15.49
N PRO A 76 -14.01 2.67 16.25
CA PRO A 76 -15.44 2.45 16.31
C PRO A 76 -16.08 2.53 14.92
N THR A 77 -16.91 1.53 14.60
CA THR A 77 -17.65 1.48 13.33
C THR A 77 -19.11 1.14 13.58
N THR A 78 -19.96 1.58 12.65
CA THR A 78 -21.38 1.21 12.62
C THR A 78 -21.64 0.30 11.43
N VAL A 79 -22.35 -0.80 11.66
CA VAL A 79 -22.73 -1.74 10.59
C VAL A 79 -23.81 -1.11 9.72
N VAL A 80 -23.58 -1.08 8.41
CA VAL A 80 -24.64 -0.91 7.40
C VAL A 80 -25.00 -2.31 6.89
N ARG A 81 -26.23 -2.76 7.15
CA ARG A 81 -26.68 -4.13 6.78
C ARG A 81 -27.10 -4.18 5.31
N ASN A 82 -26.75 -5.24 4.61
CA ASN A 82 -27.09 -5.49 3.20
C ASN A 82 -28.51 -6.08 2.98
N GLY A 83 -29.44 -5.90 3.93
CA GLY A 83 -30.79 -6.49 3.88
C GLY A 83 -30.82 -7.99 4.23
N SER A 84 -32.02 -8.56 4.40
CA SER A 84 -32.24 -10.01 4.59
C SER A 84 -32.73 -10.71 3.31
N GLU A 85 -33.11 -9.93 2.30
CA GLU A 85 -33.67 -10.36 1.03
C GLU A 85 -33.16 -9.41 -0.07
N GLY A 86 -33.33 -9.78 -1.34
CA GLY A 86 -32.97 -8.92 -2.47
C GLY A 86 -31.51 -8.98 -2.90
N VAL A 87 -30.73 -9.94 -2.41
CA VAL A 87 -29.42 -10.27 -3.00
C VAL A 87 -29.65 -10.76 -4.43
N SER A 88 -28.97 -10.15 -5.38
CA SER A 88 -28.95 -10.57 -6.78
C SER A 88 -27.54 -10.95 -7.15
N GLU A 89 -27.35 -12.20 -7.60
CA GLU A 89 -26.09 -12.62 -8.19
C GLU A 89 -25.85 -11.84 -9.49
N LEU A 90 -24.61 -11.42 -9.71
CA LEU A 90 -24.18 -10.81 -10.97
C LEU A 90 -23.81 -11.95 -11.93
N PRO A 91 -24.38 -12.01 -13.14
CA PRO A 91 -23.96 -12.99 -14.13
C PRO A 91 -22.47 -12.83 -14.45
N VAL A 92 -21.79 -13.94 -14.69
CA VAL A 92 -20.34 -13.98 -14.94
C VAL A 92 -20.08 -14.40 -16.39
N ASP A 93 -19.15 -13.72 -17.07
CA ASP A 93 -18.68 -14.00 -18.43
C ASP A 93 -17.22 -13.54 -18.57
N ILE A 94 -16.31 -14.22 -17.86
CA ILE A 94 -14.91 -13.80 -17.73
C ILE A 94 -14.19 -13.82 -19.09
N ASP A 95 -13.54 -12.71 -19.42
CA ASP A 95 -12.64 -12.58 -20.57
C ASP A 95 -11.18 -12.56 -20.09
N ALA A 96 -10.50 -13.70 -20.21
CA ALA A 96 -9.09 -13.83 -19.88
C ALA A 96 -8.17 -12.96 -20.76
N GLY A 97 -8.66 -12.43 -21.89
CA GLY A 97 -7.93 -11.51 -22.75
C GLY A 97 -7.72 -10.12 -22.14
N ILE A 98 -8.51 -9.75 -21.12
CA ILE A 98 -8.44 -8.42 -20.48
C ILE A 98 -7.06 -8.17 -19.85
N ASP A 99 -6.43 -9.18 -19.28
CA ASP A 99 -5.07 -9.10 -18.74
C ASP A 99 -4.05 -8.58 -19.77
N GLY A 100 -4.25 -8.91 -21.04
CA GLY A 100 -3.36 -8.56 -22.15
C GLY A 100 -3.67 -7.20 -22.78
N VAL A 101 -4.66 -6.45 -22.29
CA VAL A 101 -4.97 -5.12 -22.81
C VAL A 101 -3.78 -4.20 -22.54
N GLU A 102 -3.17 -3.70 -23.61
CA GLU A 102 -2.07 -2.75 -23.54
C GLU A 102 -2.56 -1.30 -23.55
N PHE A 103 -1.95 -0.47 -22.73
CA PHE A 103 -2.23 0.96 -22.69
C PHE A 103 -0.99 1.76 -22.28
N LEU A 104 -1.00 3.06 -22.59
CA LEU A 104 -0.03 4.00 -22.06
C LEU A 104 -0.59 4.64 -20.78
N PRO A 105 0.04 4.44 -19.61
CA PRO A 105 -0.43 5.06 -18.38
C PRO A 105 -0.43 6.58 -18.46
N LEU A 106 -1.34 7.23 -17.73
CA LEU A 106 -1.34 8.68 -17.62
C LEU A 106 0.00 9.16 -17.03
N GLY A 107 0.69 10.06 -17.74
CA GLY A 107 2.02 10.53 -17.35
C GLY A 107 3.16 9.52 -17.57
N GLY A 108 2.85 8.31 -18.04
CA GLY A 108 3.82 7.27 -18.38
C GLY A 108 4.56 7.54 -19.69
N LYS A 109 5.74 6.93 -19.83
CA LYS A 109 6.58 7.01 -21.04
C LYS A 109 6.65 5.70 -21.82
N ALA A 110 6.18 4.60 -21.23
CA ALA A 110 6.18 3.27 -21.81
C ALA A 110 4.81 2.63 -21.60
N PRO A 111 4.33 1.82 -22.57
CA PRO A 111 3.10 1.06 -22.41
C PRO A 111 3.27 -0.02 -21.33
N MET A 112 2.15 -0.46 -20.76
CA MET A 112 2.06 -1.62 -19.88
C MET A 112 0.76 -2.38 -20.16
N THR A 113 0.68 -3.62 -19.65
CA THR A 113 -0.57 -4.40 -19.72
C THR A 113 -1.48 -4.10 -18.54
N TRP A 114 -2.77 -4.41 -18.67
CA TRP A 114 -3.73 -4.37 -17.57
C TRP A 114 -3.28 -5.22 -16.37
N ARG A 115 -2.69 -6.39 -16.65
CA ARG A 115 -2.12 -7.26 -15.62
C ARG A 115 -1.01 -6.58 -14.83
N ASP A 116 -0.07 -5.91 -15.52
CA ASP A 116 1.06 -5.21 -14.89
C ASP A 116 0.60 -4.01 -14.07
N ALA A 117 -0.45 -3.32 -14.55
CA ALA A 117 -0.99 -2.13 -13.91
C ALA A 117 -1.55 -2.42 -12.50
N PHE A 118 -2.04 -3.64 -12.27
CA PHE A 118 -2.55 -4.06 -10.97
C PHE A 118 -1.46 -3.93 -9.89
N ASP A 119 -0.29 -4.52 -10.14
CA ASP A 119 0.84 -4.51 -9.20
C ASP A 119 1.50 -3.12 -9.15
N ALA A 120 1.62 -2.44 -10.29
CA ALA A 120 2.21 -1.09 -10.35
C ALA A 120 1.46 -0.06 -9.49
N ASN A 121 0.17 -0.28 -9.27
CA ASN A 121 -0.70 0.58 -8.47
C ASN A 121 -0.96 0.06 -7.05
N TYR A 122 -0.36 -1.05 -6.64
CA TYR A 122 -0.67 -1.73 -5.36
C TYR A 122 -2.18 -2.00 -5.21
N THR A 123 -2.83 -2.42 -6.30
CA THR A 123 -4.28 -2.67 -6.30
C THR A 123 -4.56 -3.88 -5.42
N ASP A 124 -5.44 -3.73 -4.42
CA ASP A 124 -5.87 -4.87 -3.60
C ASP A 124 -7.07 -5.59 -4.25
N GLY A 125 -7.89 -4.89 -5.04
CA GLY A 125 -8.92 -5.55 -5.84
C GLY A 125 -9.55 -4.68 -6.90
N ILE A 126 -10.01 -5.32 -7.97
CA ILE A 126 -10.68 -4.69 -9.09
C ILE A 126 -11.73 -5.63 -9.66
N LEU A 127 -12.87 -5.06 -10.05
CA LEU A 127 -13.97 -5.76 -10.69
C LEU A 127 -14.46 -4.91 -11.86
N VAL A 128 -14.57 -5.51 -13.05
CA VAL A 128 -15.05 -4.86 -14.27
C VAL A 128 -16.39 -5.46 -14.66
N LEU A 129 -17.41 -4.60 -14.72
CA LEU A 129 -18.72 -4.95 -15.24
C LEU A 129 -18.87 -4.47 -16.68
N HIS A 130 -19.28 -5.37 -17.57
CA HIS A 130 -19.69 -5.02 -18.92
C HIS A 130 -21.11 -5.56 -19.18
N GLN A 131 -22.04 -4.67 -19.50
CA GLN A 131 -23.46 -5.01 -19.73
C GLN A 131 -24.11 -5.80 -18.57
N GLY A 132 -23.77 -5.45 -17.33
CA GLY A 132 -24.29 -6.10 -16.12
C GLY A 132 -23.68 -7.46 -15.81
N ARG A 133 -22.60 -7.86 -16.50
CA ARG A 133 -21.87 -9.11 -16.25
C ARG A 133 -20.47 -8.82 -15.71
N VAL A 134 -19.99 -9.64 -14.78
CA VAL A 134 -18.59 -9.64 -14.37
C VAL A 134 -17.77 -10.22 -15.52
N VAL A 135 -16.89 -9.41 -16.11
CA VAL A 135 -16.01 -9.83 -17.21
C VAL A 135 -14.55 -9.93 -16.78
N TYR A 136 -14.18 -9.32 -15.65
CA TYR A 136 -12.86 -9.43 -15.05
C TYR A 136 -12.97 -9.13 -13.56
N GLU A 137 -12.29 -9.93 -12.75
CA GLU A 137 -12.06 -9.65 -11.34
C GLU A 137 -10.69 -10.17 -10.93
N ARG A 138 -9.99 -9.42 -10.09
CA ARG A 138 -8.72 -9.82 -9.49
C ARG A 138 -8.62 -9.20 -8.11
N TYR A 139 -8.14 -10.00 -7.16
CA TYR A 139 -7.95 -9.62 -5.76
C TYR A 139 -6.55 -10.04 -5.31
N ASP A 140 -5.94 -9.29 -4.40
CA ASP A 140 -4.63 -9.56 -3.83
C ASP A 140 -4.46 -8.85 -2.47
N GLY A 141 -3.35 -9.09 -1.79
CA GLY A 141 -3.03 -8.47 -0.52
C GLY A 141 -4.01 -8.91 0.57
N CYS A 142 -4.73 -7.96 1.15
CA CYS A 142 -5.71 -8.24 2.21
C CYS A 142 -7.15 -8.40 1.72
N LEU A 143 -7.41 -8.21 0.42
CA LEU A 143 -8.76 -8.20 -0.12
C LEU A 143 -9.09 -9.54 -0.81
N ASP A 144 -10.31 -10.00 -0.61
CA ASP A 144 -10.95 -11.08 -1.35
C ASP A 144 -12.41 -10.69 -1.66
N GLU A 145 -13.19 -11.62 -2.20
CA GLU A 145 -14.60 -11.40 -2.56
C GLU A 145 -15.48 -10.99 -1.35
N HIS A 146 -15.06 -11.28 -0.11
CA HIS A 146 -15.88 -11.15 1.09
C HIS A 146 -15.35 -10.14 2.11
N THR A 147 -14.12 -9.66 1.91
CA THR A 147 -13.47 -8.71 2.80
C THR A 147 -13.91 -7.29 2.51
N LEU A 148 -14.21 -6.53 3.57
CA LEU A 148 -14.55 -5.11 3.45
C LEU A 148 -13.28 -4.28 3.28
N HIS A 149 -13.32 -3.32 2.35
CA HIS A 149 -12.20 -2.42 2.08
C HIS A 149 -12.60 -0.96 2.30
N GLY A 150 -11.69 -0.13 2.80
CA GLY A 150 -11.86 1.32 2.86
C GLY A 150 -11.99 1.89 1.45
N ALA A 151 -13.13 2.50 1.13
CA ALA A 151 -13.41 3.05 -0.21
C ALA A 151 -12.82 4.45 -0.45
N MET A 152 -12.61 5.22 0.63
CA MET A 152 -12.22 6.64 0.58
C MET A 152 -13.14 7.50 -0.31
N SER A 153 -12.70 8.69 -0.71
CA SER A 153 -13.49 9.71 -1.44
C SER A 153 -12.77 10.26 -2.65
#